data_AF-A0A537NLX4-F1
#
_entry.id   AF-A0A537NLX4-F1
#
_cell.length_a   1.000
_cell.length_b   1.000
_cell.length_c   1.000
_cell.angle_alpha   90.00
_cell.angle_beta   90.00
_cell.angle_gamma   90.00
#
_symmetry.space_group_name_H-M   'P 1'
#
loop_
_entity.id
_entity.type
_entity.pdbx_description
1 polymer ?
#
loop_
_entity_poly.entity_id
_entity_poly.type
_entity_poly.pdbx_seq_one_letter_code
_entity_poly.pdbx_strand_id
1 'polypeptide(L)'
;MEGKRLAIELSFATQRLKMNGNGVLVEGLTPDGLRMIGPFDRIIAATGQRPDFSFARELQLDLHPIVESTRALGPLIDPNVHSCGTVPPHGWRELAHSEPNYFVAGIKSYGRAPTFLLLTGYEQVRRSRCRR
;
A
#
# COMPACT_ATOMS: atom_id res chain seq x y z
N MET A 1 15.08 23.67 26.16
CA MET A 1 14.42 23.32 24.89
C MET A 1 13.15 22.56 25.27
N GLU A 2 12.02 23.24 25.24
CA GLU A 2 10.73 22.69 25.65
C GLU A 2 10.34 21.58 24.66
N GLY A 3 10.25 20.33 25.15
CA GLY A 3 10.05 19.17 24.29
C GLY A 3 8.72 19.25 23.56
N LYS A 4 8.74 19.16 22.23
CA LYS A 4 7.52 19.04 21.43
C LYS A 4 6.77 17.77 21.87
N ARG A 5 5.54 17.91 22.36
CA ARG A 5 4.70 16.79 22.80
C ARG A 5 3.93 16.22 21.60
N LEU A 6 3.94 14.90 21.45
CA LEU A 6 3.13 14.17 20.48
C LEU A 6 1.95 13.54 21.22
N ALA A 7 0.72 13.87 20.82
CA ALA A 7 -0.47 13.18 21.30
C ALA A 7 -0.72 11.94 20.44
N ILE A 8 -0.91 10.78 21.07
CA ILE A 8 -1.17 9.51 20.40
C ILE A 8 -2.58 9.08 20.77
N GLU A 9 -3.44 8.96 19.76
CA GLU A 9 -4.79 8.42 19.90
C GLU A 9 -4.82 7.01 19.30
N LEU A 10 -4.99 5.99 20.14
CA LEU A 10 -5.10 4.60 19.73
C LEU A 10 -6.57 4.24 19.50
N SER A 11 -6.83 3.22 18.67
CA SER A 11 -8.19 2.72 18.41
C SER A 11 -9.18 3.81 17.96
N PHE A 12 -8.70 4.80 17.21
CA PHE A 12 -9.49 5.89 16.66
C PHE A 12 -9.64 5.71 15.14
N ALA A 13 -10.79 5.20 14.70
CA ALA A 13 -11.11 5.07 13.28
C ALA A 13 -11.75 6.36 12.77
N THR A 14 -11.03 7.14 11.96
CA THR A 14 -11.55 8.39 11.40
C THR A 14 -12.74 8.13 10.48
N GLN A 15 -13.88 8.76 10.76
CA GLN A 15 -15.13 8.60 10.02
C GLN A 15 -15.51 9.85 9.22
N ARG A 16 -15.23 11.04 9.74
CA ARG A 16 -15.63 12.30 9.11
C ARG A 16 -14.67 13.44 9.44
N LEU A 17 -14.42 14.28 8.44
CA LEU A 17 -13.73 15.56 8.62
C LEU A 17 -14.77 16.68 8.51
N LYS A 18 -14.80 17.58 9.48
CA LYS A 18 -15.65 18.78 9.49
C LYS A 18 -14.75 20.02 9.50
N MET A 19 -14.87 20.86 8.47
CA MET A 19 -14.27 22.19 8.49
C MET A 19 -15.08 23.08 9.44
N ASN A 20 -14.40 23.77 10.35
CA ASN A 20 -14.96 24.91 11.08
C ASN A 20 -14.14 26.17 10.74
N GLY A 21 -14.60 27.35 11.15
CA GLY A 21 -13.89 28.62 10.87
C GLY A 21 -12.46 28.69 11.43
N ASN A 22 -12.07 27.74 12.29
CA ASN A 22 -10.80 27.72 13.02
C ASN A 22 -9.91 26.49 12.65
N GLY A 23 -10.31 25.65 11.70
CA GLY A 23 -9.57 24.44 11.30
C GLY A 23 -10.45 23.21 11.02
N VAL A 24 -9.84 22.03 11.11
CA VAL A 24 -10.48 20.74 10.82
C VAL A 24 -10.76 19.98 12.12
N LEU A 25 -12.03 19.69 12.38
CA LEU A 25 -12.46 18.75 13.41
C LEU A 25 -12.53 17.35 12.81
N VAL A 26 -11.97 16.37 13.52
CA VAL A 26 -11.99 14.96 13.10
C VAL A 26 -12.95 14.20 14.00
N GLU A 27 -13.96 13.59 13.40
CA GLU A 27 -14.86 12.63 14.04
C GLU A 27 -14.31 11.23 13.82
N GLY A 28 -14.13 10.47 14.89
CA GLY A 28 -13.72 9.08 14.80
C GLY A 28 -14.51 8.19 15.73
N LEU A 29 -14.59 6.92 15.36
CA LEU A 29 -15.15 5.86 16.17
C LEU A 29 -14.06 5.31 17.10
N THR A 30 -14.36 5.25 18.38
CA THR A 30 -13.55 4.63 19.44
C THR A 30 -14.33 3.50 20.10
N PRO A 31 -13.71 2.69 20.98
CA PRO A 31 -14.44 1.68 21.77
C PRO A 31 -15.58 2.27 22.61
N ASP A 32 -15.49 3.54 23.00
CA ASP A 32 -16.50 4.24 23.81
C ASP A 32 -17.55 4.99 22.97
N GLY A 33 -17.47 4.91 21.64
CA GLY A 33 -18.39 5.57 20.71
C GLY A 33 -17.74 6.64 19.84
N LEU A 34 -18.55 7.57 19.33
CA LEU A 34 -18.05 8.65 18.47
C LEU A 34 -17.37 9.74 19.31
N ARG A 35 -16.16 10.13 18.91
CA ARG A 35 -15.37 11.20 19.55
C ARG A 35 -14.91 12.22 18.52
N MET A 36 -14.93 13.49 18.92
CA MET A 36 -14.40 14.61 18.15
C MET A 36 -13.05 15.05 18.71
N ILE A 37 -12.07 15.31 17.84
CA ILE A 37 -10.76 15.89 18.18
C ILE A 37 -10.42 17.06 17.24
N GLY A 38 -9.51 17.94 17.67
CA GLY A 38 -9.12 19.16 16.96
C GLY A 38 -9.61 20.44 17.66
N PRO A 39 -9.68 21.59 16.96
CA PRO A 39 -9.41 21.76 15.53
C PRO A 39 -7.93 21.59 15.19
N PHE A 40 -7.64 21.06 13.99
CA PHE A 40 -6.30 20.97 13.43
C PHE A 40 -6.16 21.85 12.19
N ASP A 41 -5.01 22.49 12.01
CA ASP A 41 -4.74 23.27 10.80
C ASP A 41 -4.53 22.40 9.57
N ARG A 42 -3.98 21.18 9.76
CA ARG A 42 -3.59 20.26 8.69
C ARG A 42 -3.86 18.82 9.08
N ILE A 43 -4.33 18.04 8.11
CA ILE A 43 -4.46 16.59 8.18
C ILE A 43 -3.52 15.98 7.15
N ILE A 44 -2.67 15.05 7.58
CA ILE A 44 -1.77 14.28 6.70
C ILE A 44 -2.25 12.83 6.71
N ALA A 45 -2.83 12.38 5.60
CA ALA A 45 -3.30 11.00 5.47
C ALA A 45 -2.14 10.09 5.04
N ALA A 46 -1.57 9.37 5.99
CA ALA A 46 -0.53 8.35 5.76
C ALA A 46 -1.12 6.93 5.71
N THR A 47 -2.24 6.74 5.00
CA THR A 47 -3.07 5.51 5.03
C THR A 47 -2.73 4.49 3.94
N GLY A 48 -1.53 4.53 3.39
CA GLY A 48 -1.07 3.63 2.33
C GLY A 48 -1.49 4.06 0.91
N GLN A 49 -1.42 3.12 -0.03
CA GLN A 49 -1.59 3.36 -1.46
C GLN A 49 -2.28 2.16 -2.15
N ARG A 50 -2.87 2.39 -3.33
CA ARG A 50 -3.46 1.37 -4.19
C ARG A 50 -3.05 1.63 -5.64
N PRO A 51 -2.70 0.59 -6.43
CA PRO A 51 -2.45 0.75 -7.85
C PRO A 51 -3.72 1.18 -8.60
N ASP A 52 -3.54 2.02 -9.63
CA ASP A 52 -4.58 2.31 -10.63
C ASP A 52 -4.33 1.49 -11.90
N PHE A 53 -5.30 0.66 -12.26
CA PHE A 53 -5.25 -0.22 -13.44
C PHE A 53 -6.02 0.34 -14.64
N SER A 54 -6.56 1.55 -14.55
CA SER A 54 -7.38 2.16 -15.62
C SER A 54 -6.72 2.12 -17.00
N PHE A 55 -5.42 2.37 -17.05
CA PHE A 55 -4.62 2.35 -18.30
C PHE A 55 -4.40 0.94 -18.87
N ALA A 56 -4.56 -0.11 -18.06
CA ALA A 56 -4.33 -1.51 -18.41
C ALA A 56 -5.63 -2.33 -18.42
N ARG A 57 -6.79 -1.68 -18.38
CA ARG A 57 -8.11 -2.32 -18.24
C ARG A 57 -8.48 -3.27 -19.38
N GLU A 58 -7.87 -3.10 -20.55
CA GLU A 58 -8.10 -3.91 -21.76
C GLU A 58 -7.13 -5.10 -21.86
N LEU A 59 -6.15 -5.17 -20.95
CA LEU A 59 -5.19 -6.28 -20.85
C LEU A 59 -5.74 -7.41 -19.97
N GLN A 60 -5.30 -8.63 -20.23
CA GLN A 60 -5.65 -9.82 -19.46
C GLN A 60 -4.84 -9.90 -18.15
N LEU A 61 -5.15 -9.03 -17.19
CA LEU A 61 -4.49 -9.01 -15.88
C LEU A 61 -4.98 -10.16 -14.99
N ASP A 62 -4.05 -10.96 -14.46
CA ASP A 62 -4.35 -11.93 -13.40
C ASP A 62 -3.93 -11.40 -12.02
N LEU A 63 -4.90 -10.86 -11.26
CA LEU A 63 -4.66 -10.18 -9.99
C LEU A 63 -4.97 -11.06 -8.77
N HIS A 64 -4.09 -11.01 -7.76
CA HIS A 64 -4.31 -11.62 -6.47
C HIS A 64 -5.37 -10.83 -5.67
N PRO A 65 -6.40 -11.48 -5.10
CA PRO A 65 -7.55 -10.77 -4.52
C PRO A 65 -7.23 -9.93 -3.28
N ILE A 66 -6.19 -10.31 -2.52
CA ILE A 66 -5.85 -9.63 -1.25
C ILE A 66 -5.00 -8.39 -1.49
N VAL A 67 -3.93 -8.52 -2.29
CA VAL A 67 -2.89 -7.51 -2.42
C VAL A 67 -2.89 -6.83 -3.78
N GLU A 68 -3.72 -7.26 -4.73
CA GLU A 68 -3.79 -6.66 -6.08
C GLU A 68 -2.44 -6.64 -6.83
N SER A 69 -1.53 -7.56 -6.49
CA SER A 69 -0.36 -7.91 -7.31
C SER A 69 -0.74 -8.99 -8.33
N THR A 70 0.22 -9.51 -9.09
CA THR A 70 -0.01 -10.74 -9.86
C THR A 70 -0.38 -11.90 -8.93
N ARG A 71 -1.18 -12.85 -9.44
CA ARG A 71 -1.56 -14.06 -8.68
C ARG A 71 -0.36 -14.83 -8.16
N ALA A 72 0.70 -14.97 -8.97
CA ALA A 72 1.90 -15.69 -8.60
C ALA A 72 2.73 -14.97 -7.52
N LEU A 73 2.77 -13.63 -7.53
CA LEU A 73 3.52 -12.86 -6.55
C LEU A 73 2.78 -12.74 -5.21
N GLY A 74 1.45 -12.67 -5.21
CA GLY A 74 0.62 -12.40 -4.04
C GLY A 74 1.02 -13.18 -2.77
N PRO A 75 1.11 -14.52 -2.82
CA PRO A 75 1.50 -15.32 -1.65
C PRO A 75 2.90 -15.02 -1.10
N LEU A 76 3.82 -14.52 -1.93
CA LEU A 76 5.20 -14.22 -1.53
C LEU A 76 5.34 -12.88 -0.79
N ILE A 77 4.35 -12.00 -0.92
CA ILE A 77 4.41 -10.62 -0.44
C ILE A 77 3.26 -10.26 0.50
N ASP A 78 2.42 -11.23 0.88
CA ASP A 78 1.30 -11.00 1.78
C ASP A 78 1.82 -10.42 3.11
N PRO A 79 1.45 -9.18 3.49
CA PRO A 79 1.96 -8.54 4.69
C PRO A 79 1.49 -9.19 6.00
N ASN A 80 0.47 -10.07 5.95
CA ASN A 80 0.04 -10.84 7.11
C ASN A 80 0.95 -12.03 7.39
N VAL A 81 1.77 -12.43 6.41
CA VAL A 81 2.65 -13.61 6.48
C VAL A 81 4.13 -13.21 6.44
N HIS A 82 4.46 -12.21 5.63
CA HIS A 82 5.84 -11.80 5.35
C HIS A 82 6.13 -10.38 5.84
N SER A 83 7.37 -10.17 6.26
CA SER A 83 7.92 -8.84 6.52
C SER A 83 8.84 -8.43 5.36
N CYS A 84 9.21 -7.15 5.29
CA CYS A 84 10.02 -6.62 4.19
C CYS A 84 11.36 -7.34 3.97
N GLY A 85 11.92 -7.96 5.00
CA GLY A 85 13.18 -8.73 4.93
C GLY A 85 13.02 -10.22 4.62
N THR A 86 11.81 -10.77 4.66
CA THR A 86 11.56 -12.21 4.46
C THR A 86 11.02 -12.56 3.08
N VAL A 87 10.77 -11.55 2.24
CA VAL A 87 10.29 -11.76 0.87
C VAL A 87 11.42 -12.34 0.02
N PRO A 88 11.22 -13.53 -0.62
CA PRO A 88 12.23 -14.11 -1.49
C PRO A 88 12.43 -13.26 -2.76
N PRO A 89 13.64 -13.26 -3.34
CA PRO A 89 13.88 -12.61 -4.61
C PRO A 89 13.02 -13.23 -5.72
N HIS A 90 12.32 -12.39 -6.49
CA HIS A 90 11.41 -12.79 -7.57
C HIS A 90 11.66 -11.93 -8.81
N GLY A 91 11.17 -12.38 -9.96
CA GLY A 91 11.40 -11.74 -11.25
C GLY A 91 10.26 -12.00 -12.23
N TRP A 92 10.57 -12.04 -13.52
CA TRP A 92 9.55 -12.08 -14.59
C TRP A 92 8.49 -13.18 -14.43
N ARG A 93 8.83 -14.35 -13.86
CA ARG A 93 7.88 -15.45 -13.66
C ARG A 93 6.76 -15.07 -12.70
N GLU A 94 7.13 -14.49 -11.57
CA GLU A 94 6.17 -14.04 -10.57
C GLU A 94 5.49 -12.75 -11.02
N LEU A 95 6.13 -11.93 -11.85
CA LEU A 95 5.57 -10.68 -12.39
C LEU A 95 4.68 -10.87 -13.63
N ALA A 96 4.53 -12.10 -14.12
CA ALA A 96 3.73 -12.38 -15.31
C ALA A 96 2.22 -12.29 -15.00
N HIS A 97 1.48 -11.72 -15.96
CA HIS A 97 0.03 -11.84 -16.05
C HIS A 97 -0.35 -12.87 -17.13
N SER A 98 -1.65 -13.15 -17.29
CA SER A 98 -2.13 -13.91 -18.45
C SER A 98 -1.85 -13.19 -19.77
N GLU A 99 -1.83 -11.85 -19.75
CA GLU A 99 -1.40 -11.01 -20.87
C GLU A 99 0.06 -11.32 -21.29
N PRO A 100 0.30 -11.79 -22.52
CA PRO A 100 1.64 -12.13 -22.97
C PRO A 100 2.58 -10.92 -23.04
N ASN A 101 3.82 -11.09 -22.57
CA ASN A 101 4.87 -10.07 -22.61
C ASN A 101 4.55 -8.76 -21.87
N TYR A 102 3.51 -8.73 -21.03
CA TYR A 102 3.21 -7.61 -20.14
C TYR A 102 3.70 -7.89 -18.72
N PHE A 103 4.47 -6.96 -18.17
CA PHE A 103 5.04 -7.07 -16.83
C PHE A 103 4.99 -5.72 -16.13
N VAL A 104 4.66 -5.73 -14.85
CA VAL A 104 4.77 -4.56 -13.97
C VAL A 104 5.89 -4.84 -12.98
N ALA A 105 6.86 -3.92 -12.87
CA ALA A 105 7.94 -4.00 -11.90
C ALA A 105 7.90 -2.82 -10.92
N GLY A 106 8.66 -2.93 -9.83
CA GLY A 106 8.73 -1.95 -8.76
C GLY A 106 7.53 -2.00 -7.82
N ILE A 107 7.33 -0.93 -7.05
CA ILE A 107 6.25 -0.83 -6.06
C ILE A 107 4.86 -1.11 -6.65
N LYS A 108 4.63 -0.78 -7.93
CA LYS A 108 3.35 -1.04 -8.60
C LYS A 108 3.03 -2.53 -8.70
N SER A 109 4.05 -3.40 -8.77
CA SER A 109 3.84 -4.85 -8.85
C SER A 109 3.41 -5.45 -7.51
N TYR A 110 3.62 -4.74 -6.40
CA TYR A 110 3.23 -5.15 -5.05
C TYR A 110 1.78 -4.81 -4.71
N GLY A 111 1.11 -4.05 -5.58
CA GLY A 111 -0.25 -3.59 -5.38
C GLY A 111 -0.41 -2.86 -4.04
N ARG A 112 -1.16 -3.47 -3.12
CA ARG A 112 -1.46 -2.95 -1.78
C ARG A 112 -0.42 -3.34 -0.72
N ALA A 113 0.52 -4.24 -1.02
CA ALA A 113 1.51 -4.69 -0.06
C ALA A 113 2.53 -3.57 0.22
N PRO A 114 2.69 -3.12 1.49
CA PRO A 114 3.56 -1.99 1.84
C PRO A 114 5.03 -2.39 2.06
N THR A 115 5.39 -3.65 1.79
CA THR A 115 6.67 -4.27 2.18
C THR A 115 7.76 -4.17 1.12
N PHE A 116 7.54 -3.40 0.05
CA PHE A 116 8.49 -3.27 -1.05
C PHE A 116 9.77 -2.51 -0.62
N LEU A 117 10.92 -3.05 -1.03
CA LEU A 117 12.23 -2.40 -0.89
C LEU A 117 12.85 -2.17 -2.26
N LEU A 118 13.63 -1.08 -2.39
CA LEU A 118 14.37 -0.80 -3.63
C LEU A 118 15.30 -1.96 -4.05
N LEU A 119 15.88 -2.66 -3.06
CA LEU A 119 16.68 -3.86 -3.29
C LEU A 119 15.89 -4.93 -4.05
N THR A 120 14.64 -5.17 -3.66
CA THR A 120 13.75 -6.10 -4.35
C THR A 120 13.46 -5.64 -5.78
N GLY A 121 13.24 -4.34 -5.98
CA GLY A 121 13.07 -3.75 -7.32
C GLY A 121 14.26 -3.99 -8.24
N TYR A 122 15.48 -3.83 -7.73
CA TYR A 122 16.68 -4.14 -8.51
C TYR A 122 16.76 -5.63 -8.88
N GLU A 123 16.41 -6.52 -7.95
CA GLU A 123 16.34 -7.95 -8.22
C GLU A 123 15.27 -8.33 -9.25
N GLN A 124 14.09 -7.69 -9.22
CA GLN A 124 13.04 -7.89 -10.21
C GLN A 124 13.56 -7.62 -11.62
N VAL A 125 14.23 -6.49 -11.84
CA VAL A 125 14.78 -6.13 -13.16
C VAL A 125 15.95 -7.01 -13.54
N ARG A 126 16.86 -7.30 -12.60
CA ARG A 126 18.02 -8.17 -12.84
C ARG A 126 17.61 -9.58 -13.25
N ARG A 127 16.61 -10.15 -12.59
CA ARG A 127 16.07 -11.49 -12.87
C ARG A 127 15.11 -11.52 -14.07
N SER A 128 14.65 -10.36 -14.55
CA SER A 128 13.84 -10.25 -15.76
C SER A 128 14.65 -10.16 -17.05
N ARG A 129 15.98 -10.04 -16.96
CA ARG A 129 16.86 -10.20 -18.14
C ARG A 129 16.95 -11.67 -18.54
N CYS A 130 16.23 -12.00 -19.62
CA CYS A 130 16.41 -13.12 -20.55
C CYS A 130 16.55 -14.54 -19.97
N ARG A 131 15.47 -15.32 -20.11
CA ARG A 131 15.51 -16.59 -20.86
C ARG A 131 14.24 -16.67 -21.72
N ARG A 132 14.36 -16.31 -23.00
CA ARG A 132 13.69 -17.09 -24.06
C ARG A 132 14.46 -18.41 -24.18
#